data_AF-A0A0Q4MWA9-F1
#
_entry.id   AF-A0A0Q4MWA9-F1
#
_cell.length_a   1.000
_cell.length_b   1.000
_cell.length_c   1.000
_cell.angle_alpha   90.00
_cell.angle_beta   90.00
_cell.angle_gamma   90.00
#
_symmetry.space_group_name_H-M   'P 1'
#
loop_
_entity.id
_entity.type
_entity.pdbx_description
1 polymer ?
#
loop_
_entity_poly.entity_id
_entity_poly.type
_entity_poly.pdbx_seq_one_letter_code
_entity_poly.pdbx_strand_id
1 'polypeptide(L)'
;MEEVNRVSNIIDEYEEKIARATLLYQYKTSRYQDVLETLKNLESNVLKLFSSLSIFVTVFVIIIRYNTGVLLHVAPSPAQAAALTAAGVAFVTLCSAWSYVFRAVASANRAEFPLEEVDDDFHNEDRERTLSLLINWYSAVIKDVEVQYNAKSLLVGKAFNDMIFTGCGFIVFAVFIYFINIA
;
A
#
# COMPACT_ATOMS: atom_id res chain seq x y z
N MET A 1 -34.14 30.25 44.43
CA MET A 1 -34.80 29.49 43.33
C MET A 1 -34.19 29.84 41.98
N GLU A 2 -33.96 31.12 41.67
CA GLU A 2 -33.36 31.55 40.41
C GLU A 2 -31.89 31.12 40.22
N GLU A 3 -31.07 31.18 41.27
CA GLU A 3 -29.67 30.69 41.21
C GLU A 3 -29.57 29.17 41.02
N VAL A 4 -30.46 28.39 41.62
CA VAL A 4 -30.48 26.92 41.49
C VAL A 4 -30.83 26.53 40.05
N ASN A 5 -31.78 27.21 39.42
CA ASN A 5 -32.10 27.01 37.99
C ASN A 5 -30.95 27.42 37.07
N ARG A 6 -30.20 28.47 37.42
CA ARG A 6 -29.04 28.90 36.64
C ARG A 6 -27.90 27.89 36.71
N VAL A 7 -27.64 27.33 37.89
CA VAL A 7 -26.62 26.28 38.09
C VAL A 7 -27.03 24.98 37.38
N SER A 8 -28.31 24.58 37.44
CA SER A 8 -28.83 23.41 36.72
C SER A 8 -28.61 23.51 35.21
N ASN A 9 -28.99 24.65 34.60
CA ASN A 9 -28.81 24.84 33.15
C ASN A 9 -27.33 24.81 32.72
N ILE A 10 -26.40 25.29 33.56
CA ILE A 10 -24.97 25.25 33.26
C ILE A 10 -24.44 23.81 33.31
N ILE A 11 -24.91 23.00 34.26
CA ILE A 11 -24.55 21.58 34.37
C ILE A 11 -25.10 20.82 33.16
N ASP A 12 -26.35 21.05 32.77
CA ASP A 12 -26.98 20.40 31.63
C ASP A 12 -26.24 20.74 30.31
N GLU A 13 -25.84 22.01 30.13
CA GLU A 13 -25.07 22.45 28.95
C GLU A 13 -23.66 21.82 28.92
N TYR A 14 -23.02 21.66 30.08
CA TYR A 14 -21.70 21.05 30.21
C TYR A 14 -21.75 19.54 29.94
N GLU A 15 -22.75 18.84 30.46
CA GLU A 15 -22.97 17.42 30.16
C GLU A 15 -23.24 17.17 28.68
N GLU A 16 -24.02 18.05 28.04
CA GLU A 16 -24.29 17.95 26.60
C GLU A 16 -22.99 18.12 25.78
N LYS A 17 -22.12 19.07 26.15
CA LYS A 17 -20.81 19.27 25.49
C LYS A 17 -19.91 18.05 25.63
N ILE A 18 -19.80 17.49 26.83
CA ILE A 18 -19.02 16.27 27.07
C ILE A 18 -19.59 15.09 26.28
N ALA A 19 -20.92 14.94 26.22
CA ALA A 19 -21.57 13.87 25.47
C ALA A 19 -21.25 13.98 23.97
N ARG A 20 -21.33 15.18 23.39
CA ARG A 20 -20.98 15.44 21.99
C ARG A 20 -19.49 15.17 21.71
N ALA A 21 -18.60 15.62 22.58
CA ALA A 21 -17.17 15.36 22.46
C ALA A 21 -16.85 13.86 22.54
N THR A 22 -17.52 13.14 23.44
CA THR A 22 -17.36 11.69 23.59
C THR A 22 -17.83 10.93 22.35
N LEU A 23 -18.96 11.32 21.75
CA LEU A 23 -19.43 10.74 20.49
C LEU A 23 -18.44 10.97 19.35
N LEU A 24 -17.89 12.19 19.24
CA LEU A 24 -16.89 12.51 18.22
C LEU A 24 -15.60 11.70 18.40
N TYR A 25 -15.16 11.54 19.65
CA TYR A 25 -14.02 10.70 20.00
C TYR A 25 -14.22 9.23 19.60
N GLN A 26 -15.38 8.65 19.94
CA GLN A 26 -15.73 7.28 19.55
C GLN A 26 -15.75 7.11 18.03
N TYR A 27 -16.32 8.08 17.32
CA TYR A 27 -16.33 8.09 15.85
C TYR A 27 -14.91 8.10 15.27
N LYS A 28 -14.03 8.98 15.76
CA LYS A 28 -12.63 9.10 15.30
C LYS A 28 -11.82 7.84 15.59
N THR A 29 -12.04 7.23 16.76
CA THR A 29 -11.39 5.97 17.14
C THR A 29 -11.82 4.83 16.22
N SER A 30 -13.13 4.71 15.95
CA SER A 30 -13.66 3.72 15.01
C SER A 30 -13.08 3.90 13.60
N ARG A 31 -13.09 5.14 13.10
CA ARG A 31 -12.49 5.48 11.80
C ARG A 31 -11.00 5.15 11.72
N TYR A 32 -10.25 5.40 12.79
CA TYR A 32 -8.84 5.04 12.84
C TYR A 32 -8.62 3.53 12.70
N GLN A 33 -9.45 2.71 13.37
CA GLN A 33 -9.38 1.25 13.23
C GLN A 33 -9.71 0.80 11.81
N ASP A 34 -10.75 1.35 11.18
CA ASP A 34 -11.12 1.04 9.79
C ASP A 34 -9.98 1.34 8.81
N VAL A 35 -9.34 2.51 8.97
CA VAL A 35 -8.23 2.94 8.09
C VAL A 35 -6.99 2.07 8.31
N LEU A 36 -6.69 1.70 9.56
CA LEU A 36 -5.61 0.76 9.88
C LEU A 36 -5.87 -0.62 9.28
N GLU A 37 -7.10 -1.14 9.38
CA GLU A 37 -7.46 -2.42 8.78
C GLU A 37 -7.31 -2.38 7.25
N THR A 38 -7.75 -1.30 6.62
CA THR A 38 -7.60 -1.08 5.18
C THR A 38 -6.13 -1.06 4.77
N LEU A 39 -5.25 -0.40 5.54
CA LEU A 39 -3.81 -0.41 5.30
C LEU A 39 -3.21 -1.81 5.45
N LYS A 40 -3.57 -2.56 6.52
CA LYS A 40 -3.10 -3.93 6.74
C LYS A 40 -3.53 -4.87 5.60
N ASN A 41 -4.76 -4.72 5.13
CA ASN A 41 -5.28 -5.49 4.00
C ASN A 41 -4.50 -5.17 2.72
N LEU A 42 -4.17 -3.90 2.47
CA LEU A 42 -3.30 -3.50 1.36
C LEU A 42 -1.93 -4.17 1.50
N GLU A 43 -1.27 -4.08 2.65
CA GLU A 43 0.05 -4.68 2.88
C GLU A 43 0.05 -6.20 2.67
N SER A 44 -0.97 -6.90 3.17
CA SER A 44 -1.15 -8.34 2.95
C SER A 44 -1.28 -8.67 1.46
N ASN A 45 -2.05 -7.87 0.71
CA ASN A 45 -2.20 -8.06 -0.73
C ASN A 45 -0.90 -7.77 -1.49
N VAL A 46 -0.14 -6.76 -1.09
CA VAL A 46 1.18 -6.45 -1.68
C VAL A 46 2.19 -7.58 -1.42
N LEU A 47 2.20 -8.16 -0.23
CA LEU A 47 3.07 -9.31 0.08
C LEU A 47 2.72 -10.55 -0.76
N LYS A 48 1.42 -10.82 -0.95
CA LYS A 48 0.97 -11.89 -1.85
C LYS A 48 1.41 -11.65 -3.29
N LEU A 49 1.28 -10.41 -3.77
CA LEU A 49 1.75 -10.01 -5.10
C LEU A 49 3.26 -10.18 -5.24
N PHE A 50 4.04 -9.77 -4.24
CA PHE A 50 5.49 -9.94 -4.21
C PHE A 50 5.92 -11.41 -4.31
N SER A 51 5.27 -12.28 -3.54
CA SER A 51 5.51 -13.72 -3.58
C SER A 51 5.19 -14.32 -4.95
N SER A 52 4.02 -13.98 -5.50
CA SER A 52 3.60 -14.41 -6.85
C SER A 52 4.57 -13.93 -7.94
N LEU A 53 4.99 -12.67 -7.88
CA LEU A 53 5.94 -12.08 -8.82
C LEU A 53 7.31 -12.76 -8.75
N SER A 54 7.78 -13.12 -7.56
CA SER A 54 9.06 -13.83 -7.38
C SER A 54 9.04 -15.24 -7.99
N ILE A 55 7.91 -15.94 -7.88
CA ILE A 55 7.70 -17.23 -8.56
C ILE A 55 7.73 -17.02 -10.08
N PHE A 56 7.03 -16.01 -10.58
CA PHE A 56 6.99 -15.69 -12.01
C PHE A 56 8.38 -15.37 -12.58
N VAL A 57 9.19 -14.59 -11.86
CA VAL A 57 10.60 -14.32 -12.21
C VAL A 57 11.38 -15.62 -12.34
N THR A 58 11.24 -16.53 -11.39
CA THR A 58 11.95 -17.81 -11.39
C THR A 58 11.58 -18.66 -12.61
N VAL A 59 10.28 -18.76 -12.92
CA VAL A 59 9.78 -19.48 -14.10
C VAL A 59 10.30 -18.84 -15.38
N PHE A 60 10.27 -17.52 -15.48
CA PHE A 60 10.77 -16.79 -16.64
C PHE A 60 12.27 -17.06 -16.91
N VAL A 61 13.10 -17.05 -15.86
CA VAL A 61 14.53 -17.38 -15.98
C VAL A 61 14.74 -18.82 -16.46
N ILE A 62 13.95 -19.78 -15.96
CA ILE A 62 14.04 -21.19 -16.40
C ILE A 62 13.70 -21.32 -17.89
N ILE A 63 12.65 -20.65 -18.36
CA ILE A 63 12.23 -20.70 -19.76
C ILE A 63 13.32 -20.13 -20.67
N ILE A 64 13.89 -18.97 -20.34
CA ILE A 64 14.99 -18.39 -21.12
C ILE A 64 16.19 -19.35 -21.14
N ARG A 65 16.57 -19.90 -19.98
CA ARG A 65 17.69 -20.84 -19.86
C ARG A 65 17.50 -22.07 -20.76
N TYR A 66 16.30 -22.64 -20.78
CA TYR A 66 16.01 -23.82 -21.61
C TYR A 66 16.04 -23.49 -23.11
N ASN A 67 15.58 -22.30 -23.49
CA ASN A 67 15.56 -21.85 -24.89
C ASN A 67 16.84 -21.15 -25.34
N THR A 68 17.87 -21.08 -24.47
CA THR A 68 19.13 -20.38 -24.77
C THR A 68 19.83 -20.96 -25.99
N GLY A 69 19.78 -22.30 -26.19
CA GLY A 69 20.36 -22.94 -27.37
C GLY A 69 19.67 -22.61 -28.69
N VAL A 70 18.35 -22.33 -28.66
CA VAL A 70 17.56 -21.91 -29.82
C VAL A 70 17.74 -20.41 -30.09
N LEU A 71 17.91 -19.62 -29.02
CA LEU A 71 18.10 -18.17 -29.09
C LEU A 71 19.51 -17.76 -29.54
N LEU A 72 20.54 -18.52 -29.17
CA LEU A 72 21.95 -18.20 -29.45
C LEU A 72 22.52 -19.07 -30.59
N HIS A 73 21.81 -19.16 -31.71
CA HIS A 73 22.35 -19.81 -32.90
C HIS A 73 23.41 -18.92 -33.58
N VAL A 74 24.45 -19.53 -34.16
CA VAL A 74 25.65 -18.85 -34.68
C VAL A 74 25.36 -17.88 -35.85
N ALA A 75 24.22 -18.06 -36.53
CA ALA A 75 23.72 -17.15 -37.56
C ALA A 75 22.33 -16.63 -37.13
N PRO A 76 22.24 -15.42 -36.52
CA PRO A 76 20.98 -14.93 -35.97
C PRO A 76 20.00 -14.61 -37.09
N SER A 77 18.85 -15.29 -37.08
CA SER A 77 17.73 -14.88 -37.92
C SER A 77 17.11 -13.58 -37.37
N PRO A 78 16.51 -12.72 -38.20
CA PRO A 78 15.84 -11.51 -37.72
C PRO A 78 14.72 -11.82 -36.70
N ALA A 79 14.12 -13.01 -36.78
CA ALA A 79 13.15 -13.49 -35.79
C ALA A 79 13.79 -13.81 -34.43
N GLN A 80 15.00 -14.39 -34.40
CA GLN A 80 15.75 -14.63 -33.16
C GLN A 80 16.18 -13.32 -32.49
N ALA A 81 16.62 -12.34 -33.28
CA ALA A 81 16.96 -11.01 -32.77
C ALA A 81 15.74 -10.32 -32.14
N ALA A 82 14.55 -10.42 -32.78
CA ALA A 82 13.30 -9.90 -32.23
C ALA A 82 12.84 -10.63 -30.96
N ALA A 83 13.01 -11.96 -30.90
CA ALA A 83 12.71 -12.74 -29.71
C ALA A 83 13.62 -12.34 -28.53
N LEU A 84 14.92 -12.13 -28.79
CA LEU A 84 15.88 -11.75 -27.76
C LEU A 84 15.62 -10.33 -27.23
N THR A 85 15.28 -9.37 -28.09
CA THR A 85 14.92 -8.01 -27.64
C THR A 85 13.62 -8.01 -26.86
N ALA A 86 12.61 -8.77 -27.28
CA ALA A 86 11.37 -8.93 -26.52
C ALA A 86 11.61 -9.54 -25.13
N ALA A 87 12.46 -10.57 -25.04
CA ALA A 87 12.86 -11.16 -23.76
C ALA A 87 13.62 -10.17 -22.87
N GLY A 88 14.53 -9.38 -23.45
CA GLY A 88 15.27 -8.34 -22.72
C GLY A 88 14.35 -7.24 -22.18
N VAL A 89 13.41 -6.76 -23.00
CA VAL A 89 12.41 -5.77 -22.56
C VAL A 89 11.53 -6.35 -21.46
N ALA A 90 11.04 -7.58 -21.60
CA ALA A 90 10.24 -8.25 -20.58
C ALA A 90 11.01 -8.43 -19.26
N PHE A 91 12.32 -8.71 -19.33
CA PHE A 91 13.16 -8.81 -18.14
C PHE A 91 13.32 -7.45 -17.42
N VAL A 92 13.58 -6.38 -18.17
CA VAL A 92 13.72 -5.03 -17.59
C VAL A 92 12.41 -4.56 -16.94
N THR A 93 11.27 -4.81 -17.59
CA THR A 93 9.97 -4.45 -17.02
C THR A 93 9.61 -5.30 -15.81
N LEU A 94 10.02 -6.57 -15.80
CA LEU A 94 9.85 -7.46 -14.66
C LEU A 94 10.69 -7.02 -13.45
N CYS A 95 11.95 -6.64 -13.66
CA CYS A 95 12.80 -6.07 -12.62
C CYS A 95 12.24 -4.74 -12.09
N SER A 96 11.66 -3.92 -12.97
CA SER A 96 11.01 -2.66 -12.59
C SER A 96 9.78 -2.91 -11.72
N ALA A 97 8.90 -3.82 -12.13
CA ALA A 97 7.76 -4.26 -11.33
C ALA A 97 8.19 -4.78 -9.96
N TRP A 98 9.25 -5.60 -9.92
CA TRP A 98 9.79 -6.14 -8.67
C TRP A 98 10.32 -5.05 -7.74
N SER A 99 11.03 -4.07 -8.28
CA SER A 99 11.53 -2.91 -7.53
C SER A 99 10.39 -2.06 -6.95
N TYR A 100 9.32 -1.83 -7.72
CA TYR A 100 8.16 -1.08 -7.23
C TYR A 100 7.43 -1.81 -6.11
N VAL A 101 7.21 -3.12 -6.23
CA VAL A 101 6.60 -3.92 -5.17
C VAL A 101 7.50 -3.95 -3.93
N PHE A 102 8.81 -4.12 -4.11
CA PHE A 102 9.77 -4.09 -3.00
C PHE A 102 9.74 -2.75 -2.25
N ARG A 103 9.72 -1.63 -2.98
CA ARG A 103 9.60 -0.29 -2.38
C ARG A 103 8.27 -0.10 -1.64
N ALA A 104 7.17 -0.62 -2.18
CA ALA A 104 5.87 -0.58 -1.51
C ALA A 104 5.90 -1.34 -0.17
N VAL A 105 6.55 -2.51 -0.13
CA VAL A 105 6.74 -3.30 1.10
C VAL A 105 7.71 -2.62 2.08
N ALA A 106 8.85 -2.11 1.61
CA ALA A 106 9.88 -1.51 2.45
C ALA A 106 9.45 -0.17 3.07
N SER A 107 8.50 0.55 2.45
CA SER A 107 7.96 1.82 2.95
C SER A 107 7.03 1.71 4.18
N ALA A 108 7.09 0.62 4.93
CA ALA A 108 6.31 0.41 6.15
C ALA A 108 6.85 1.26 7.32
N ASN A 109 6.80 2.59 7.17
CA ASN A 109 7.00 3.49 8.30
C ASN A 109 5.68 3.53 9.07
N ARG A 110 5.59 2.77 10.17
CA ARG A 110 4.37 2.76 10.99
C ARG A 110 4.17 4.17 11.54
N ALA A 111 3.01 4.76 11.27
CA ALA A 111 2.59 5.95 12.00
C ALA A 111 2.46 5.53 13.47
N GLU A 112 3.48 5.86 14.27
CA GLU A 112 3.45 5.61 15.70
C GLU A 112 2.63 6.71 16.36
N PHE A 113 1.68 6.29 17.20
CA PHE A 113 0.94 7.20 18.05
C PHE A 113 1.91 7.69 19.13
N PRO A 114 2.07 9.00 19.36
CA PRO A 114 2.94 9.49 20.42
C PRO A 114 2.29 9.20 21.77
N LEU A 115 2.60 8.03 22.32
CA LEU A 115 2.03 7.54 23.59
C LEU A 115 2.53 8.34 24.79
N GLU A 116 3.76 8.87 24.73
CA GLU A 116 4.40 9.59 25.84
C GLU A 116 3.81 10.99 26.08
N GLU A 117 3.41 11.70 25.01
CA GLU A 117 2.82 13.05 25.13
C GLU A 117 1.36 13.00 25.63
N VAL A 118 0.68 11.88 25.45
CA VAL A 118 -0.73 11.74 25.84
C VAL A 118 -0.88 11.48 27.34
N ASP A 119 0.03 10.73 27.98
CA ASP A 119 -0.07 10.41 29.41
C ASP A 119 0.12 11.64 30.32
N ASP A 120 1.01 12.57 29.97
CA ASP A 120 1.24 13.78 30.76
C ASP A 120 0.08 14.80 30.66
N ASP A 121 -0.55 14.91 29.48
CA ASP A 121 -1.72 15.77 29.26
C ASP A 121 -3.02 15.15 29.82
N PHE A 122 -3.10 13.82 29.93
CA PHE A 122 -4.31 13.13 30.42
C PHE A 122 -4.56 13.35 31.92
N HIS A 123 -3.49 13.54 32.71
CA HIS A 123 -3.58 13.68 34.15
C HIS A 123 -3.66 15.13 34.64
N ASN A 124 -3.32 16.11 33.80
CA ASN A 124 -3.14 17.51 34.20
C ASN A 124 -4.19 18.49 33.63
N GLU A 125 -5.00 18.09 32.65
CA GLU A 125 -5.98 18.97 31.99
C GLU A 125 -7.46 18.57 32.22
N ASP A 126 -8.36 19.54 32.04
CA ASP A 126 -9.81 19.30 32.09
C ASP A 126 -10.26 18.32 31.00
N ARG A 127 -11.22 17.44 31.35
CA ARG A 127 -11.72 16.36 30.50
C ARG A 127 -12.12 16.80 29.08
N GLU A 128 -12.71 17.99 28.92
CA GLU A 128 -13.10 18.53 27.61
C GLU A 128 -11.90 18.86 26.72
N ARG A 129 -10.81 19.33 27.34
CA ARG A 129 -9.58 19.72 26.64
C ARG A 129 -8.78 18.49 26.24
N THR A 130 -8.66 17.51 27.13
CA THR A 130 -8.05 16.20 26.83
C THR A 130 -8.76 15.50 25.66
N LEU A 131 -10.10 15.47 25.66
CA LEU A 131 -10.87 14.89 24.56
C LEU A 131 -10.61 15.61 23.23
N SER A 132 -10.55 16.93 23.25
CA SER A 132 -10.28 17.75 22.06
C SER A 132 -8.87 17.51 21.52
N LEU A 133 -7.87 17.40 22.40
CA LEU A 133 -6.49 17.04 22.03
C LEU A 133 -6.45 15.64 21.39
N LEU A 134 -7.08 14.65 22.02
CA LEU A 134 -7.15 13.28 21.49
C LEU A 134 -7.77 13.25 20.09
N ILE A 135 -8.87 13.97 19.86
CA ILE A 135 -9.53 14.07 18.55
C ILE A 135 -8.59 14.65 17.48
N ASN A 136 -7.80 15.67 17.84
CA ASN A 136 -6.82 16.27 16.94
C ASN A 136 -5.68 15.29 16.62
N TRP A 137 -5.16 14.58 17.63
CA TRP A 137 -4.16 13.53 17.45
C TRP A 137 -4.65 12.42 16.54
N TYR A 138 -5.84 11.86 16.80
CA TYR A 138 -6.44 10.86 15.93
C TYR A 138 -6.63 11.37 14.50
N SER A 139 -7.03 12.64 14.34
CA SER A 139 -7.20 13.23 13.00
C SER A 139 -5.85 13.41 12.27
N ALA A 140 -4.79 13.78 12.99
CA ALA A 140 -3.44 13.89 12.43
C ALA A 140 -2.91 12.52 11.99
N VAL A 141 -3.07 11.50 12.85
CA VAL A 141 -2.63 10.13 12.55
C VAL A 141 -3.44 9.53 11.40
N ILE A 142 -4.76 9.70 11.37
CA ILE A 142 -5.59 9.24 10.23
C ILE A 142 -5.09 9.84 8.92
N LYS A 143 -4.81 11.14 8.91
CA LYS A 143 -4.29 11.83 7.71
C LYS A 143 -2.94 11.27 7.27
N ASP A 144 -2.04 10.99 8.21
CA ASP A 144 -0.74 10.38 7.87
C ASP A 144 -0.92 8.98 7.28
N VAL A 145 -1.76 8.14 7.90
CA VAL A 145 -2.06 6.80 7.40
C VAL A 145 -2.70 6.84 6.00
N GLU A 146 -3.59 7.79 5.72
CA GLU A 146 -4.16 7.99 4.38
C GLU A 146 -3.11 8.40 3.34
N VAL A 147 -2.16 9.27 3.69
CA VAL A 147 -1.06 9.66 2.81
C VAL A 147 -0.19 8.44 2.49
N GLN A 148 0.15 7.63 3.50
CA GLN A 148 0.90 6.39 3.31
C GLN A 148 0.13 5.38 2.43
N TYR A 149 -1.17 5.22 2.67
CA TYR A 149 -2.04 4.37 1.86
C TYR A 149 -2.04 4.80 0.39
N ASN A 150 -2.20 6.09 0.11
CA ASN A 150 -2.19 6.62 -1.26
C ASN A 150 -0.83 6.47 -1.94
N ALA A 151 0.27 6.68 -1.22
CA ALA A 151 1.61 6.47 -1.77
C ALA A 151 1.85 4.99 -2.12
N LYS A 152 1.46 4.07 -1.22
CA LYS A 152 1.58 2.61 -1.44
C LYS A 152 0.69 2.15 -2.58
N SER A 153 -0.58 2.55 -2.61
CA SER A 153 -1.52 2.13 -3.66
C SER A 153 -1.08 2.60 -5.04
N LEU A 154 -0.47 3.79 -5.16
CA LEU A 154 0.08 4.30 -6.41
C LEU A 154 1.28 3.48 -6.91
N LEU A 155 2.18 3.05 -6.00
CA LEU A 155 3.30 2.17 -6.34
C LEU A 155 2.79 0.79 -6.80
N VAL A 156 1.79 0.25 -6.13
CA VAL A 156 1.15 -1.03 -6.48
C VAL A 156 0.47 -0.93 -7.85
N GLY A 157 -0.25 0.16 -8.11
CA GLY A 157 -0.87 0.40 -9.43
C GLY A 157 0.16 0.45 -10.57
N LYS A 158 1.31 1.12 -10.34
CA LYS A 158 2.42 1.11 -11.31
C LYS A 158 3.00 -0.28 -11.51
N ALA A 159 3.19 -1.04 -10.44
CA ALA A 159 3.68 -2.42 -10.53
C ALA A 159 2.73 -3.33 -11.33
N PHE A 160 1.41 -3.17 -11.16
CA PHE A 160 0.42 -3.90 -11.96
C PHE A 160 0.50 -3.56 -13.44
N ASN A 161 0.66 -2.28 -13.79
CA ASN A 161 0.80 -1.87 -15.18
C ASN A 161 2.07 -2.47 -15.82
N ASP A 162 3.20 -2.47 -15.10
CA ASP A 162 4.44 -3.10 -15.57
C ASP A 162 4.31 -4.63 -15.68
N MET A 163 3.51 -5.25 -14.80
CA MET A 163 3.22 -6.69 -14.86
C MET A 163 2.39 -7.06 -16.08
N ILE A 164 1.38 -6.26 -16.44
CA ILE A 164 0.58 -6.44 -17.67
C ILE A 164 1.49 -6.32 -18.88
N PHE A 165 2.34 -5.28 -18.92
CA PHE A 165 3.29 -5.08 -20.02
C PHE A 165 4.27 -6.25 -20.15
N THR A 166 4.78 -6.76 -19.03
CA THR A 166 5.63 -7.96 -19.00
C THR A 166 4.89 -9.19 -19.52
N GLY A 167 3.63 -9.37 -19.15
CA GLY A 167 2.77 -10.44 -19.65
C GLY A 167 2.57 -10.38 -21.17
N CYS A 168 2.29 -9.19 -21.72
CA CYS A 168 2.20 -8.98 -23.16
C CYS A 168 3.54 -9.29 -23.86
N GLY A 169 4.66 -8.82 -23.30
CA GLY A 169 6.00 -9.12 -23.82
C GLY A 169 6.31 -10.61 -23.83
N PHE A 170 5.89 -11.34 -22.78
CA PHE A 170 6.07 -12.79 -22.70
C PHE A 170 5.25 -13.55 -23.75
N ILE A 171 4.00 -13.13 -24.03
CA ILE A 171 3.18 -13.73 -25.09
C ILE A 171 3.85 -13.52 -26.45
N VAL A 172 4.31 -12.31 -26.74
CA VAL A 172 5.03 -12.00 -27.98
C VAL A 172 6.28 -12.88 -28.11
N PHE A 173 7.06 -13.00 -27.04
CA PHE A 173 8.23 -13.88 -26.98
C PHE A 173 7.88 -15.35 -27.28
N ALA A 174 6.82 -15.88 -26.66
CA ALA A 174 6.38 -17.25 -26.86
C ALA A 174 5.95 -17.51 -28.32
N VAL A 175 5.25 -16.55 -28.94
CA VAL A 175 4.86 -16.63 -30.36
C VAL A 175 6.09 -16.67 -31.26
N PHE A 176 7.09 -15.83 -31.02
CA PHE A 176 8.33 -15.85 -31.80
C PHE A 176 9.10 -17.16 -31.64
N ILE A 177 9.22 -17.71 -30.43
CA ILE A 177 9.85 -19.01 -30.23
C ILE A 177 9.11 -20.12 -30.98
N TYR A 178 7.77 -20.12 -30.93
CA TYR A 178 6.98 -21.11 -31.65
C TYR A 178 7.23 -21.07 -33.17
N PHE A 179 7.30 -19.87 -33.75
CA PHE A 179 7.65 -19.71 -35.17
C PHE A 179 9.08 -20.16 -35.50
N ILE A 180 10.06 -19.88 -34.64
CA ILE A 180 11.46 -20.31 -34.82
C ILE A 180 11.59 -21.84 -34.74
N ASN A 181 10.78 -22.51 -33.92
CA ASN A 181 10.86 -23.96 -33.74
C ASN A 181 10.12 -24.75 -34.85
N ILE A 182 9.26 -24.08 -35.62
CA ILE A 182 8.54 -24.65 -36.77
C ILE A 182 9.26 -24.40 -38.10
N ALA A 183 9.97 -23.27 -38.21
CA ALA A 183 10.73 -22.88 -39.40
C ALA A 183 12.09 -23.59 -39.46
#